data_AF-A0A6P7SVY0-F1
#
_entry.id   AF-A0A6P7SVY0-F1
#
_cell.length_a   1.000
_cell.length_b   1.000
_cell.length_c   1.000
_cell.angle_alpha   90.00
_cell.angle_beta   90.00
_cell.angle_gamma   90.00
#
_symmetry.space_group_name_H-M   'P 1'
#
loop_
_entity.id
_entity.type
_entity.pdbx_description
1 polymer ?
#
loop_
_entity_poly.entity_id
_entity_poly.type
_entity_poly.pdbx_seq_one_letter_code
_entity_poly.pdbx_strand_id
1 'polypeptide(L)'
;MKLTDTKMAEQMRYPYTMSAKLLRFPWKYHWANARFLRYLTYAIIIASPVYVKIHKFANQPGNWAKWNTIRAKREHTHFDPVKP
;
A
#
# COMPACT_ATOMS: atom_id res chain seq x y z
N MET A 1 -6.13 37.57 5.82
CA MET A 1 -7.04 36.59 6.45
C MET A 1 -6.17 35.55 7.16
N LYS A 2 -6.15 35.52 8.50
CA LYS A 2 -5.33 34.58 9.26
C LYS A 2 -6.02 33.21 9.22
N LEU A 3 -5.33 32.19 8.71
CA LEU A 3 -5.81 30.80 8.54
C LEU A 3 -6.02 30.04 9.88
N THR A 4 -6.24 30.76 10.98
CA THR A 4 -6.31 30.19 12.33
C THR A 4 -7.71 30.22 12.95
N ASP A 5 -8.70 30.78 12.26
CA ASP A 5 -10.09 30.93 12.75
C ASP A 5 -11.12 30.13 11.95
N THR A 6 -10.73 28.99 11.36
CA THR A 6 -11.72 27.96 11.06
C THR A 6 -12.01 27.24 12.37
N LYS A 7 -13.11 27.60 13.06
CA LYS A 7 -13.74 26.69 14.01
C LYS A 7 -13.90 25.37 13.26
N MET A 8 -13.06 24.38 13.59
CA MET A 8 -13.21 23.02 13.09
C MET A 8 -14.67 22.68 13.35
N ALA A 9 -15.45 22.52 12.28
CA ALA A 9 -16.88 22.20 12.40
C ALA A 9 -16.99 21.09 13.45
N GLU A 10 -17.85 21.31 14.45
CA GLU A 10 -17.91 20.47 15.64
C GLU A 10 -17.82 19.00 15.23
N GLN A 11 -16.81 18.30 15.78
CA GLN A 11 -16.42 17.01 15.25
C GLN A 11 -17.56 16.01 15.48
N MET A 12 -18.28 15.63 14.41
CA MET A 12 -19.51 14.84 14.45
C MET A 12 -19.41 13.62 15.37
N ARG A 13 -20.33 13.48 16.35
CA ARG A 13 -20.32 12.39 17.36
C ARG A 13 -20.25 10.98 16.78
N TYR A 14 -20.79 10.76 15.59
CA TYR A 14 -20.63 9.52 14.84
C TYR A 14 -20.33 9.87 13.38
N PRO A 15 -19.06 9.81 12.94
CA PRO A 15 -18.72 10.15 11.57
C PRO A 15 -19.09 9.01 10.63
N TYR A 16 -19.79 9.35 9.56
CA TYR A 16 -20.16 8.37 8.52
C TYR A 16 -19.06 8.21 7.46
N THR A 17 -18.22 9.23 7.28
CA THR A 17 -17.11 9.21 6.33
C THR A 17 -15.88 8.52 6.91
N MET A 18 -15.17 7.76 6.08
CA MET A 18 -13.95 7.06 6.51
C MET A 18 -12.84 8.02 6.95
N SER A 19 -12.72 9.18 6.29
CA SER A 19 -11.76 10.22 6.67
C SER A 19 -12.01 10.74 8.09
N ALA A 20 -13.27 11.00 8.46
CA ALA A 20 -13.60 11.50 9.78
C ALA A 20 -13.47 10.42 10.87
N LYS A 21 -13.66 9.13 10.53
CA LYS A 21 -13.33 8.00 11.43
C LYS A 21 -11.83 7.90 11.70
N LEU A 22 -10.99 8.03 10.67
CA LEU A 22 -9.53 8.01 10.82
C LEU A 22 -9.01 9.20 11.64
N LEU A 23 -9.60 10.38 11.48
CA LEU A 23 -9.22 11.57 12.26
C LEU A 23 -9.54 11.41 13.74
N ARG A 24 -10.58 10.63 14.07
CA ARG A 24 -10.94 10.29 15.45
C ARG A 24 -10.17 9.13 16.06
N PHE A 25 -9.44 8.37 15.26
CA PHE A 25 -8.64 7.28 15.80
C PHE A 25 -7.55 7.85 16.72
N PRO A 26 -7.39 7.34 17.95
CA PRO A 26 -6.45 7.93 18.92
C PRO A 26 -5.01 7.50 18.60
N TRP A 27 -4.45 8.05 17.52
CA TRP A 27 -3.13 7.71 16.99
C TRP A 27 -2.03 7.78 18.04
N LYS A 28 -2.00 8.85 18.85
CA LYS A 28 -1.01 9.05 19.91
C LYS A 28 -1.08 7.95 20.98
N TYR A 29 -2.28 7.56 21.39
CA TYR A 29 -2.49 6.51 22.39
C TYR A 29 -2.02 5.16 21.86
N HIS A 30 -2.38 4.82 20.63
CA HIS A 30 -1.93 3.57 20.01
C HIS A 30 -0.42 3.56 19.77
N TRP A 31 0.18 4.69 19.42
CA TRP A 31 1.64 4.74 19.26
C TRP A 31 2.38 4.52 20.58
N ALA A 32 1.89 5.10 21.69
CA ALA A 32 2.51 4.92 22.99
C ALA A 32 2.34 3.48 23.53
N ASN A 33 1.13 2.92 23.43
CA ASN A 33 0.77 1.67 24.10
C ASN A 33 0.92 0.43 23.22
N ALA A 34 0.68 0.54 21.91
CA ALA A 34 0.80 -0.61 21.01
C ALA A 34 2.27 -0.78 20.55
N ARG A 35 3.01 -1.61 21.27
CA ARG A 35 4.39 -2.00 20.91
C ARG A 35 4.48 -2.64 19.53
N PHE A 36 3.48 -3.45 19.17
CA PHE A 36 3.36 -4.08 17.85
C PHE A 36 3.35 -3.04 16.72
N LEU A 37 2.51 -2.00 16.84
CA LEU A 37 2.35 -0.99 15.80
C LEU A 37 3.65 -0.22 15.55
N ARG A 38 4.39 0.12 16.61
CA ARG A 38 5.72 0.74 16.52
C ARG A 38 6.74 -0.17 15.81
N TYR A 39 6.86 -1.43 16.20
CA TYR A 39 7.83 -2.30 15.53
C TYR A 39 7.43 -2.63 14.09
N LEU A 40 6.14 -2.80 13.80
CA LEU A 40 5.67 -3.02 12.45
C LEU A 40 6.02 -1.83 11.55
N THR A 41 5.77 -0.60 12.02
CA THR A 41 6.12 0.60 11.25
C THR A 41 7.62 0.74 11.05
N TYR A 42 8.45 0.51 12.07
CA TYR A 42 9.90 0.50 11.91
C TYR A 42 10.38 -0.59 10.95
N ALA A 43 9.82 -1.80 11.04
CA ALA A 43 10.15 -2.90 10.15
C ALA A 43 9.81 -2.56 8.69
N ILE A 44 8.64 -1.97 8.43
CA ILE A 44 8.25 -1.52 7.09
C ILE A 44 9.22 -0.47 6.57
N ILE A 45 9.58 0.53 7.39
CA ILE A 45 10.50 1.60 6.99
C ILE A 45 11.88 1.02 6.64
N ILE A 46 12.41 0.13 7.49
CA ILE A 46 13.73 -0.49 7.29
C ILE A 46 13.73 -1.44 6.09
N ALA A 47 12.64 -2.19 5.89
CA ALA A 47 12.56 -3.16 4.80
C ALA A 47 12.17 -2.53 3.44
N SER A 48 11.52 -1.36 3.45
CA SER A 48 11.13 -0.62 2.24
C SER A 48 12.23 -0.51 1.18
N PRO A 49 13.47 -0.06 1.49
CA PRO A 49 14.54 0.03 0.47
C PRO A 49 14.89 -1.33 -0.15
N VAL A 50 14.80 -2.42 0.61
CA VAL A 50 15.05 -3.78 0.10
C VAL A 50 13.97 -4.17 -0.88
N TYR A 51 12.70 -3.98 -0.52
CA TYR A 51 11.57 -4.26 -1.40
C TYR A 51 11.58 -3.41 -2.67
N VAL A 52 11.96 -2.13 -2.59
CA VAL A 52 12.10 -1.26 -3.77
C VAL A 52 13.16 -1.81 -4.73
N LYS A 53 14.29 -2.30 -4.23
CA LYS A 53 15.33 -2.92 -5.07
C LYS A 53 14.84 -4.19 -5.74
N ILE A 54 14.19 -5.08 -4.99
CA ILE A 54 13.61 -6.32 -5.51
C ILE A 54 12.56 -6.01 -6.58
N HIS A 55 11.67 -5.04 -6.31
CA HIS A 55 10.63 -4.61 -7.24
C HIS A 55 11.22 -4.07 -8.55
N LYS A 56 12.27 -3.24 -8.48
CA LYS A 56 12.97 -2.73 -9.67
C LYS A 56 13.65 -3.85 -10.46
N PHE A 57 14.22 -4.85 -9.80
CA PHE A 57 14.84 -5.99 -10.46
C PHE A 57 13.81 -6.89 -11.14
N ALA A 58 12.69 -7.15 -10.48
CA ALA A 58 11.59 -7.95 -11.04
C ALA A 58 10.99 -7.29 -12.29
N ASN A 59 10.84 -5.96 -12.30
CA ASN A 59 10.18 -5.19 -13.37
C ASN A 59 11.13 -4.67 -14.46
N GLN A 60 12.31 -5.28 -14.63
CA GLN A 60 13.16 -4.97 -15.79
C GLN A 60 12.48 -5.40 -17.10
N PRO A 61 12.63 -4.65 -18.20
CA PRO A 61 11.94 -4.92 -19.46
C PRO A 61 12.25 -6.32 -20.02
N GLY A 62 13.49 -6.80 -19.86
CA GLY A 62 13.87 -8.17 -20.26
C GLY A 62 13.17 -9.26 -19.43
N ASN A 63 12.90 -9.02 -18.15
CA ASN A 63 12.17 -9.96 -17.31
C ASN A 63 10.69 -9.99 -17.69
N TRP A 64 10.10 -8.85 -18.01
CA TRP A 64 8.72 -8.78 -18.48
C TRP A 64 8.53 -9.53 -19.79
N ALA A 65 9.40 -9.33 -20.78
CA ALA A 65 9.37 -10.07 -22.04
C ALA A 65 9.47 -11.59 -21.83
N LYS A 66 10.39 -12.03 -20.96
CA LYS A 66 10.55 -13.45 -20.60
C LYS A 66 9.33 -14.01 -19.88
N TRP A 67 8.72 -13.26 -18.98
CA TRP A 67 7.51 -13.72 -18.28
C TRP A 67 6.30 -13.77 -19.20
N ASN A 68 6.18 -12.85 -20.15
CA ASN A 68 5.12 -12.87 -21.15
C ASN A 68 5.22 -14.09 -22.07
N THR A 69 6.43 -14.47 -22.52
CA THR A 69 6.59 -15.69 -23.34
C THR A 69 6.29 -16.95 -22.54
N ILE A 70 6.70 -17.01 -21.26
CA ILE A 70 6.36 -18.12 -20.36
C ILE A 70 4.85 -18.19 -20.09
N ARG A 71 4.19 -17.04 -19.89
CA ARG A 71 2.74 -16.98 -19.65
C ARG A 71 1.96 -17.36 -20.89
N ALA A 72 2.33 -16.83 -22.06
CA ALA A 72 1.76 -17.26 -23.33
C ALA A 72 1.83 -18.79 -23.42
N LYS A 73 3.03 -19.38 -23.22
CA LYS A 73 3.24 -20.83 -23.23
C LYS A 73 2.35 -21.63 -22.27
N ARG A 74 1.96 -21.05 -21.12
CA ARG A 74 1.16 -21.71 -20.07
C ARG A 74 -0.34 -21.45 -20.20
N GLU A 75 -0.73 -20.31 -20.75
CA GLU A 75 -2.11 -19.91 -21.00
C GLU A 75 -2.73 -20.64 -22.18
N HIS A 76 -1.92 -21.39 -22.94
CA HIS A 76 -2.43 -22.40 -23.85
C HIS A 76 -3.17 -23.46 -23.03
N THR A 77 -4.49 -23.41 -23.07
CA THR A 77 -5.28 -24.60 -22.79
C THR A 77 -4.85 -25.69 -23.78
N HIS A 78 -5.03 -26.97 -23.45
CA HIS A 78 -4.67 -28.08 -24.36
C HIS A 78 -5.25 -27.92 -25.78
N PHE A 79 -6.31 -27.11 -25.93
CA PHE A 79 -7.06 -26.91 -27.17
C PHE A 79 -6.75 -25.61 -27.91
N ASP A 80 -6.10 -24.62 -27.27
CA ASP A 80 -5.75 -23.36 -27.93
C ASP A 80 -4.35 -23.44 -28.56
N PRO A 81 -4.18 -23.10 -29.84
CA PRO A 81 -2.87 -23.10 -30.47
C PRO A 81 -1.96 -22.06 -29.79
N VAL A 82 -0.67 -22.37 -29.74
CA VAL A 82 0.36 -21.48 -29.21
C VAL A 82 0.30 -20.15 -29.96
N LYS A 83 -0.22 -19.09 -29.33
CA LYS A 83 -0.24 -17.75 -29.92
C LYS A 83 1.22 -17.35 -30.26
N PRO A 84 1.51 -16.99 -31.52
CA PRO A 84 2.86 -16.61 -31.95
C PRO A 84 3.36 -15.35 -31.23
#